data_AF-A0A0D6QBP7-F1
#
_entry.id   AF-A0A0D6QBP7-F1
#
_cell.length_a   1.000
_cell.length_b   1.000
_cell.length_c   1.000
_cell.angle_alpha   90.00
_cell.angle_beta   90.00
_cell.angle_gamma   90.00
#
_symmetry.space_group_name_H-M   'P 1'
#
loop_
_entity.id
_entity.type
_entity.pdbx_description
1 polymer ?
#
loop_
_entity_poly.entity_id
_entity_poly.type
_entity_poly.pdbx_seq_one_letter_code
_entity_poly.pdbx_strand_id
1 'polypeptide(L)'
;MAGVSLCLFSGLAHAAGSGRGGSAVITEAERHVAATLPDPHAATFRNATVHAMDGAAVVCGEMAEHSPPADGVYKKFGYVQGQGDPVIFSGRPVPAKIQFNEVNSWLNDSIKLEDLEEMGCVPKGTYHHYNEQLNQVLAQRSQFGVN
;
A
#
# COMPACT_ATOMS: atom_id res chain seq x y z
N MET A 1 5.46 -59.07 23.48
CA MET A 1 4.23 -58.42 22.98
C MET A 1 4.46 -56.92 23.01
N ALA A 2 4.61 -56.30 21.84
CA ALA A 2 4.82 -54.88 21.69
C ALA A 2 3.47 -54.14 21.78
N GLY A 3 3.35 -53.22 22.74
CA GLY A 3 2.21 -52.30 22.86
C GLY A 3 2.66 -50.89 22.53
N VAL A 4 2.37 -50.44 21.31
CA VAL A 4 2.60 -49.05 20.87
C VAL A 4 1.45 -48.21 21.39
N SER A 5 1.74 -47.24 22.27
CA SER A 5 0.77 -46.21 22.66
C SER A 5 1.07 -44.95 21.86
N LEU A 6 0.27 -44.70 20.82
CA LEU A 6 0.27 -43.43 20.09
C LEU A 6 -0.53 -42.41 20.91
N CYS A 7 0.16 -41.56 21.66
CA CYS A 7 -0.45 -40.32 22.14
C CYS A 7 -0.46 -39.32 20.98
N LEU A 8 -1.66 -39.09 20.44
CA LEU A 8 -1.94 -38.10 19.41
C LEU A 8 -1.61 -36.70 19.94
N PHE A 9 -0.54 -36.11 19.41
CA PHE A 9 -0.28 -34.68 19.54
C PHE A 9 -1.35 -33.93 18.75
N SER A 10 -2.32 -33.32 19.44
CA SER A 10 -3.18 -32.28 18.86
C SER A 10 -2.36 -31.00 18.65
N GLY A 11 -1.49 -31.02 17.65
CA GLY A 11 -0.94 -29.80 17.07
C GLY A 11 -2.02 -29.13 16.24
N LEU A 12 -2.54 -27.99 16.70
CA LEU A 12 -3.21 -27.04 15.81
C LEU A 12 -2.13 -26.47 14.87
N ALA A 13 -1.88 -27.19 13.78
CA ALA A 13 -1.13 -26.64 12.67
C ALA A 13 -2.01 -25.57 12.01
N HIS A 14 -1.80 -24.29 12.38
CA HIS A 14 -2.09 -23.20 11.46
C HIS A 14 -1.16 -23.39 10.26
N ALA A 15 -1.66 -24.10 9.26
CA ALA A 15 -1.00 -24.24 7.98
C ALA A 15 -0.92 -22.85 7.34
N ALA A 16 0.19 -22.17 7.55
CA ALA A 16 0.68 -21.14 6.66
C ALA A 16 0.96 -21.80 5.29
N GLY A 17 -0.09 -21.96 4.51
CA GLY A 17 -0.03 -22.44 3.12
C GLY A 17 0.43 -21.32 2.21
N SER A 18 1.73 -21.04 2.22
CA SER A 18 2.42 -20.01 1.45
C SER A 18 2.51 -20.30 -0.07
N GLY A 19 1.44 -20.80 -0.70
CA GLY A 19 1.44 -21.09 -2.13
C GLY A 19 0.10 -20.96 -2.86
N ARG A 20 -1.03 -21.19 -2.18
CA ARG A 20 -2.38 -21.01 -2.77
C ARG A 20 -3.19 -19.90 -2.09
N GLY A 21 -3.06 -19.76 -0.77
CA GLY A 21 -3.74 -18.70 -0.02
C GLY A 21 -3.23 -17.32 -0.41
N GLY A 22 -1.91 -17.13 -0.42
CA GLY A 22 -1.30 -15.84 -0.79
C GLY A 22 -1.68 -15.36 -2.19
N SER A 23 -1.73 -16.28 -3.18
CA SER A 23 -2.13 -15.92 -4.54
C SER A 23 -3.59 -15.45 -4.61
N ALA A 24 -4.51 -16.08 -3.88
CA ALA A 24 -5.91 -15.67 -3.87
C ALA A 24 -6.10 -14.29 -3.23
N VAL A 25 -5.40 -14.02 -2.12
CA VAL A 25 -5.45 -12.72 -1.43
C VAL A 25 -4.81 -11.61 -2.28
N ILE A 26 -3.72 -11.90 -3.00
CA ILE A 26 -3.14 -10.95 -3.96
C ILE A 26 -4.14 -10.66 -5.09
N THR A 27 -4.78 -11.67 -5.68
CA THR A 27 -5.78 -11.45 -6.74
C THR A 27 -7.00 -10.65 -6.26
N GLU A 28 -7.43 -10.86 -5.02
CA GLU A 28 -8.46 -10.03 -4.38
C GLU A 28 -7.99 -8.58 -4.28
N ALA A 29 -6.81 -8.33 -3.70
CA ALA A 29 -6.23 -7.00 -3.57
C ALA A 29 -6.08 -6.30 -4.93
N GLU A 30 -5.50 -6.96 -5.93
CA GLU A 30 -5.32 -6.43 -7.27
C GLU A 30 -6.65 -6.05 -7.91
N ARG A 31 -7.71 -6.85 -7.70
CA ARG A 31 -9.05 -6.50 -8.18
C ARG A 31 -9.59 -5.22 -7.54
N HIS A 32 -9.47 -5.11 -6.22
CA HIS A 32 -9.92 -3.92 -5.48
C HIS A 32 -9.12 -2.67 -5.88
N VAL A 33 -7.81 -2.81 -6.07
CA VAL A 33 -6.92 -1.72 -6.47
C VAL A 33 -7.17 -1.32 -7.93
N ALA A 34 -7.32 -2.28 -8.85
CA ALA A 34 -7.66 -2.01 -10.25
C ALA A 34 -9.00 -1.27 -10.39
N ALA A 35 -9.99 -1.60 -9.55
CA ALA A 35 -11.30 -0.96 -9.58
C ALA A 35 -11.26 0.56 -9.24
N THR A 36 -10.14 1.07 -8.72
CA THR A 36 -9.94 2.51 -8.49
C THR A 36 -9.49 3.27 -9.75
N LEU A 37 -9.09 2.57 -10.81
CA LEU A 37 -8.70 3.18 -12.06
C LEU A 37 -9.92 3.44 -12.96
N PRO A 38 -9.83 4.43 -13.88
CA PRO A 38 -10.84 4.63 -14.91
C PRO A 38 -11.06 3.40 -15.80
N ASP A 39 -9.96 2.69 -16.12
CA ASP A 39 -9.99 1.39 -16.79
C ASP A 39 -9.28 0.34 -15.92
N PRO A 40 -10.04 -0.50 -15.17
CA PRO A 40 -9.48 -1.54 -14.32
C PRO A 40 -8.65 -2.58 -15.07
N HIS A 41 -8.90 -2.80 -16.36
CA HIS A 41 -8.17 -3.80 -17.15
C HIS A 41 -6.79 -3.33 -17.60
N ALA A 42 -6.51 -2.02 -17.48
CA ALA A 42 -5.22 -1.44 -17.80
C ALA A 42 -4.20 -1.51 -16.65
N ALA A 43 -4.61 -1.99 -15.47
CA ALA A 43 -3.75 -2.02 -14.29
C ALA A 43 -2.56 -2.98 -14.50
N THR A 44 -1.34 -2.47 -14.26
CA THR A 44 -0.13 -3.29 -14.18
C THR A 44 0.37 -3.32 -12.74
N PHE A 45 0.50 -4.52 -12.17
CA PHE A 45 0.95 -4.73 -10.80
C PHE A 45 2.39 -5.23 -10.73
N ARG A 46 3.13 -4.83 -9.70
CA ARG A 46 4.45 -5.37 -9.37
C ARG A 46 4.71 -5.33 -7.87
N ASN A 47 5.75 -6.04 -7.44
CA ASN A 47 6.24 -6.03 -6.06
C ASN A 47 5.16 -6.39 -5.01
N ALA A 48 4.19 -7.23 -5.38
CA ALA A 48 3.14 -7.67 -4.48
C ALA A 48 3.72 -8.58 -3.39
N THR A 49 3.45 -8.25 -2.14
CA THR A 49 3.87 -8.98 -0.94
C THR A 49 2.69 -9.12 0.00
N VAL A 50 2.72 -10.17 0.84
CA VAL A 50 1.65 -10.45 1.80
C VAL A 50 2.28 -10.64 3.17
N HIS A 51 1.73 -9.96 4.18
CA HIS A 51 2.08 -10.17 5.58
C HIS A 51 0.82 -10.16 6.45
N ALA A 52 0.96 -10.61 7.70
CA ALA A 52 -0.14 -10.60 8.66
C ALA A 52 -0.11 -9.32 9.51
N MET A 53 -1.29 -8.75 9.77
CA MET A 53 -1.51 -7.60 10.66
C MET A 53 -2.82 -7.81 11.40
N ASP A 54 -2.80 -7.77 12.73
CA ASP A 54 -3.99 -7.87 13.60
C ASP A 54 -4.96 -9.02 13.26
N GLY A 55 -4.41 -10.17 12.83
CA GLY A 55 -5.19 -11.36 12.47
C GLY A 55 -5.79 -11.34 11.06
N ALA A 56 -5.56 -10.29 10.28
CA ALA A 56 -5.88 -10.21 8.85
C ALA A 56 -4.60 -10.31 8.00
N ALA A 57 -4.76 -10.70 6.73
CA ALA A 57 -3.69 -10.59 5.75
C ALA A 57 -3.70 -9.20 5.11
N VAL A 58 -2.54 -8.58 4.99
CA VAL A 58 -2.33 -7.32 4.28
C VAL A 58 -1.52 -7.60 3.03
N VAL A 59 -1.97 -7.06 1.91
CA VAL A 59 -1.26 -7.07 0.63
C VAL A 59 -0.70 -5.69 0.36
N CYS A 60 0.59 -5.62 0.13
CA CYS A 60 1.29 -4.39 -0.24
C CYS A 60 1.91 -4.56 -1.61
N GLY A 61 1.87 -3.52 -2.44
CA GLY A 61 2.47 -3.58 -3.76
C GLY A 61 2.47 -2.26 -4.49
N GLU A 62 2.73 -2.35 -5.78
CA GLU A 62 2.80 -1.20 -6.68
C GLU A 62 1.91 -1.42 -7.89
N MET A 63 1.20 -0.38 -8.31
CA MET A 63 0.30 -0.37 -9.46
C MET A 63 0.61 0.82 -10.36
N ALA A 64 0.54 0.60 -11.66
CA ALA A 64 0.45 1.67 -12.65
C ALA A 64 -0.81 1.53 -13.50
N GLU A 65 -1.27 2.68 -14.00
CA GLU A 65 -2.28 2.76 -15.05
C GLU A 65 -1.55 2.58 -16.39
N HIS A 66 -1.91 1.52 -17.12
CA HIS A 66 -1.17 1.00 -18.27
C HIS A 66 0.16 0.34 -17.90
N SER A 67 0.88 -0.18 -18.90
CA SER A 67 2.24 -0.70 -18.75
C SER A 67 3.23 0.45 -18.92
N PRO A 68 3.60 1.18 -17.85
CA PRO A 68 4.56 2.27 -17.98
C PRO A 68 5.94 1.70 -18.33
N PRO A 69 6.85 2.57 -18.82
CA PRO A 69 8.27 2.25 -18.89
C PRO A 69 8.81 1.75 -17.53
N ALA A 70 9.93 1.04 -17.54
CA ALA A 70 10.50 0.45 -16.31
C ALA A 70 10.77 1.46 -15.19
N ASP A 71 11.06 2.71 -15.57
CA ASP A 71 11.30 3.89 -14.72
C ASP A 71 10.05 4.76 -14.51
N GLY A 72 8.89 4.32 -14.99
CA GLY A 72 7.63 5.02 -14.80
C GLY A 72 7.19 5.08 -13.34
N VAL A 73 6.26 6.01 -13.06
CA VAL A 73 5.72 6.21 -11.71
C VAL A 73 4.71 5.11 -11.41
N TYR A 74 5.00 4.28 -10.42
CA TYR A 74 4.05 3.35 -9.86
C TYR A 74 3.48 3.91 -8.56
N LYS A 75 2.16 3.85 -8.44
CA LYS A 75 1.42 4.15 -7.21
C LYS A 75 1.66 3.01 -6.22
N LYS A 76 1.89 3.32 -4.95
CA LYS A 76 1.98 2.31 -3.89
C LYS A 76 0.59 2.00 -3.37
N PHE A 77 0.31 0.75 -3.07
CA PHE A 77 -0.97 0.36 -2.49
C PHE A 77 -0.83 -0.58 -1.31
N GLY A 78 -1.86 -0.58 -0.49
CA GLY A 78 -2.07 -1.48 0.64
C GLY A 78 -3.53 -1.91 0.67
N TYR A 79 -3.76 -3.19 0.94
CA TYR A 79 -5.11 -3.77 1.02
C TYR A 79 -5.18 -4.76 2.17
N VAL A 80 -6.16 -4.61 3.06
CA VAL A 80 -6.45 -5.58 4.12
C VAL A 80 -7.49 -6.57 3.60
N GLN A 81 -7.21 -7.86 3.68
CA GLN A 81 -8.10 -8.93 3.24
C GLN A 81 -9.51 -8.77 3.82
N GLY A 82 -10.53 -8.84 2.96
CA GLY A 82 -11.92 -8.70 3.36
C GLY A 82 -12.36 -7.26 3.65
N GLN A 83 -11.50 -6.25 3.48
CA GLN A 83 -11.92 -4.84 3.47
C GLN A 83 -12.35 -4.40 2.07
N GLY A 84 -13.13 -3.31 2.00
CA GLY A 84 -13.69 -2.81 0.75
C GLY A 84 -12.73 -1.98 -0.09
N ASP A 85 -12.11 -0.96 0.53
CA ASP A 85 -11.33 0.04 -0.20
C ASP A 85 -9.83 -0.11 0.06
N PRO A 86 -8.99 -0.16 -0.99
CA PRO A 86 -7.55 -0.13 -0.83
C PRO A 86 -7.05 1.28 -0.51
N VAL A 87 -5.90 1.35 0.17
CA VAL A 87 -5.14 2.59 0.32
C VAL A 87 -4.20 2.72 -0.86
N ILE A 88 -4.23 3.85 -1.57
CA ILE A 88 -3.37 4.11 -2.72
C ILE A 88 -2.69 5.45 -2.55
N PHE A 89 -1.35 5.43 -2.52
CA PHE A 89 -0.51 6.60 -2.54
C PHE A 89 0.06 6.80 -3.94
N SER A 90 -0.03 8.03 -4.48
CA SER A 90 0.33 8.28 -5.87
C SER A 90 1.80 8.04 -6.22
N GLY A 91 2.69 7.99 -5.22
CA GLY A 91 4.13 7.76 -5.44
C GLY A 91 4.87 8.95 -6.04
N ARG A 92 4.18 10.08 -6.25
CA ARG A 92 4.77 11.27 -6.85
C ARG A 92 5.71 11.97 -5.85
N PRO A 93 6.91 12.43 -6.28
CA PRO A 93 7.79 13.19 -5.41
C PRO A 93 7.21 14.58 -5.10
N VAL A 94 7.51 15.12 -3.93
CA VAL A 94 7.13 16.50 -3.58
C VAL A 94 7.79 17.48 -4.57
N PRO A 95 7.02 18.32 -5.27
CA PRO A 95 7.57 19.23 -6.27
C PRO A 95 8.17 20.45 -5.59
N ALA A 96 9.03 21.19 -6.32
CA ALA A 96 9.61 22.42 -5.79
C ALA A 96 8.58 23.54 -5.50
N LYS A 97 7.40 23.48 -6.14
CA LYS A 97 6.29 24.44 -5.97
C LYS A 97 4.96 23.71 -6.12
N ILE A 98 3.98 24.06 -5.29
CA ILE A 98 2.60 23.53 -5.33
C ILE A 98 1.63 24.67 -5.60
N GLN A 99 0.73 24.50 -6.57
CA GLN A 99 -0.30 25.48 -6.85
C GLN A 99 -1.38 25.47 -5.77
N PHE A 100 -2.02 26.61 -5.51
CA PHE A 100 -2.98 26.72 -4.40
C PHE A 100 -4.14 25.73 -4.51
N ASN A 101 -4.67 25.56 -5.72
CA ASN A 101 -5.77 24.66 -6.03
C ASN A 101 -5.39 23.17 -5.86
N GLU A 102 -4.10 22.85 -5.75
CA GLU A 102 -3.61 21.47 -5.60
C GLU A 102 -3.25 21.12 -4.16
N VAL A 103 -3.15 22.09 -3.24
CA VAL A 103 -2.69 21.88 -1.85
C VAL A 103 -3.48 20.76 -1.18
N ASN A 104 -4.81 20.77 -1.27
CA ASN A 104 -5.66 19.74 -0.68
C ASN A 104 -5.39 18.35 -1.29
N SER A 105 -5.10 18.28 -2.58
CA SER A 105 -4.75 17.01 -3.25
C SER A 105 -3.42 16.45 -2.74
N TRP A 106 -2.44 17.31 -2.47
CA TRP A 106 -1.15 16.90 -1.88
C TRP A 106 -1.28 16.44 -0.43
N LEU A 107 -2.04 17.15 0.40
CA LEU A 107 -2.29 16.77 1.80
C LEU A 107 -3.09 15.46 1.89
N ASN A 108 -4.13 15.30 1.07
CA ASN A 108 -4.93 14.08 1.06
C ASN A 108 -4.11 12.87 0.59
N ASP A 109 -3.23 13.06 -0.40
CA ASP A 109 -2.34 11.99 -0.86
C ASP A 109 -1.27 11.66 0.19
N SER A 110 -0.74 12.65 0.94
CA SER A 110 0.26 12.38 1.98
C SER A 110 -0.30 11.56 3.14
N ILE A 111 -1.57 11.74 3.51
CA ILE A 111 -2.24 10.91 4.53
C ILE A 111 -2.29 9.43 4.08
N LYS A 112 -2.40 9.16 2.78
CA LYS A 112 -2.34 7.77 2.28
C LYS A 112 -0.99 7.12 2.52
N LEU A 113 0.09 7.90 2.58
CA LEU A 113 1.41 7.38 2.92
C LEU A 113 1.52 7.02 4.41
N GLU A 114 0.83 7.76 5.29
CA GLU A 114 0.68 7.44 6.71
C GLU A 114 -0.07 6.11 6.89
N ASP A 115 -1.25 5.97 6.26
CA ASP A 115 -2.05 4.75 6.25
C ASP A 115 -1.19 3.54 5.78
N LEU A 116 -0.44 3.69 4.69
CA LEU A 116 0.44 2.62 4.18
C LEU A 116 1.60 2.28 5.13
N GLU A 117 2.09 3.26 5.90
CA GLU A 117 3.16 3.04 6.89
C GLU A 117 2.62 2.26 8.10
N GLU A 118 1.42 2.61 8.58
CA GLU A 118 0.73 1.87 9.64
C GLU A 118 0.42 0.43 9.23
N MET A 119 0.04 0.23 7.97
CA MET A 119 -0.16 -1.10 7.37
C MET A 119 1.13 -1.89 7.18
N GLY A 120 2.30 -1.27 7.31
CA GLY A 120 3.60 -1.89 7.05
C GLY A 120 3.93 -2.06 5.55
N CYS A 121 3.22 -1.37 4.66
CA CYS A 121 3.45 -1.38 3.22
C CYS A 121 4.60 -0.46 2.78
N VAL A 122 5.02 0.46 3.65
CA VAL A 122 6.23 1.28 3.47
C VAL A 122 7.07 1.28 4.76
N PRO A 123 8.38 1.58 4.68
CA PRO A 123 9.23 1.67 5.87
C PRO A 123 8.75 2.75 6.84
N LYS A 124 8.97 2.54 8.15
CA LYS A 124 8.69 3.56 9.17
C LYS A 124 9.48 4.84 8.93
N GLY A 125 8.82 5.99 9.15
CA GLY A 125 9.39 7.32 8.93
C GLY A 125 9.30 7.81 7.47
N THR A 126 8.76 7.01 6.55
CA THR A 126 8.56 7.41 5.15
C THR A 126 7.56 8.55 5.07
N TYR A 127 6.44 8.45 5.79
CA TYR A 127 5.45 9.52 5.86
C TYR A 127 6.02 10.79 6.49
N HIS A 128 6.71 10.67 7.63
CA HIS A 128 7.30 11.81 8.33
C HIS A 128 8.22 12.62 7.41
N HIS A 129 9.18 11.95 6.77
CA HIS A 129 10.11 12.60 5.86
C HIS A 129 9.40 13.27 4.67
N TYR A 130 8.42 12.58 4.06
CA TYR A 130 7.64 13.15 2.96
C TYR A 130 6.83 14.38 3.39
N ASN A 131 6.20 14.31 4.57
CA ASN A 131 5.39 15.39 5.13
C ASN A 131 6.25 16.61 5.51
N GLU A 132 7.46 16.40 6.03
CA GLU A 132 8.41 17.49 6.27
C GLU A 132 8.76 18.24 4.98
N GLN A 133 9.07 17.52 3.89
CA GLN A 133 9.34 18.12 2.59
C GLN A 133 8.12 18.89 2.05
N LEU A 134 6.92 18.28 2.15
CA LEU A 134 5.68 18.91 1.73
C LEU A 134 5.42 20.21 2.51
N ASN A 135 5.58 20.18 3.84
CA ASN A 135 5.40 21.35 4.70
C ASN A 135 6.39 22.46 4.40
N GLN A 136 7.64 22.15 4.05
CA GLN A 136 8.62 23.16 3.62
C GLN A 136 8.17 23.90 2.36
N VAL A 137 7.67 23.17 1.35
CA VAL A 137 7.17 23.76 0.10
C VAL A 137 5.91 24.61 0.35
N LEU A 138 5.00 24.13 1.20
CA LEU A 138 3.80 24.87 1.58
C LEU A 138 4.12 26.12 2.42
N ALA A 139 5.13 26.06 3.29
CA ALA A 139 5.59 27.19 4.11
C ALA A 139 6.27 28.27 3.26
N GLN A 140 7.11 27.91 2.29
CA GLN A 140 7.69 28.87 1.34
C GLN A 140 6.60 29.69 0.65
N ARG A 141 5.49 29.05 0.27
CA ARG A 141 4.35 29.76 -0.30
C ARG A 141 3.72 30.77 0.67
N SER A 142 3.62 30.46 1.97
CA SER A 142 3.10 31.42 2.96
C SER A 142 3.97 32.68 3.09
N GLN A 143 5.29 32.57 2.87
CA GLN A 143 6.22 33.70 2.91
C GLN A 143 6.14 34.61 1.67
N PHE A 144 5.73 34.08 0.51
CA PHE A 144 5.57 34.88 -0.72
C PHE A 144 4.12 35.35 -0.96
N GLY A 145 3.21 35.06 -0.03
CA GLY A 145 1.77 35.32 -0.11
C GLY A 145 1.27 36.56 0.63
N VAL A 146 2.14 37.53 0.94
CA VAL A 146 1.74 38.88 1.35
C VAL A 146 2.02 39.87 0.21
N ASN A 147 0.98 40.20 -0.54
CA ASN A 147 0.79 41.49 -1.21
C ASN A 147 -0.67 41.92 -0.99
#